data_AF-A0AA88U306-F1
#
_entry.id   AF-A0AA88U306-F1
#
_cell.length_a   1.000
_cell.length_b   1.000
_cell.length_c   1.000
_cell.angle_alpha   90.00
_cell.angle_beta   90.00
_cell.angle_gamma   90.00
#
_symmetry.space_group_name_H-M   'P 1'
#
loop_
_entity.id
_entity.type
_entity.pdbx_description
1 polymer ?
#
loop_
_entity_poly.entity_id
_entity_poly.type
_entity_poly.pdbx_seq_one_letter_code
_entity_poly.pdbx_strand_id
1 'polypeptide(L)'
;KFESTSDMSQNNIPVSEIYWSLVAKADKKFSKIRDLPYYERNRYDTYFYKVFKVYTQLWKFQQENRQKLVEAGLKRWEIGDIASRIGQLYFGQYMRTSDRSYLSESYIFYDAVLTREYFKDGLFQDLNLANKQLRFLARFLTVCLVLNRREMVYQLVNQLKMLLDDCKRTFQETDFKEWKLVVQEIVKYLKADTAFMNIRPLRYSPVLDLHPDSLPHVANAKRKLKLRDAILCSYHPNEVKFSELTLDTFRMLQCLEWESSGSFYQSSGFPSSETGTAIGQNGVPAPSRINYSQDISDPMLPPNPRKAVLYRPSVTHFIAVLATICEELPPDGLLLVYLSASGSGANTASSPSHAGISAGNSENLIKSFQSQSISSDATSPCYSTNPSYEQSKGGHIRFHTGSLHIGSRGNGGIIQLIL
;
A
#
# COMPACT_ATOMS: atom_id res chain seq x y z
N LYS A 1 47.86 51.44 -28.71
CA LYS A 1 46.99 51.90 -27.60
C LYS A 1 45.70 52.38 -28.22
N PHE A 2 44.58 51.66 -28.22
CA PHE A 2 44.07 50.70 -27.25
C PHE A 2 43.40 49.52 -27.98
N GLU A 3 43.73 48.31 -27.56
CA GLU A 3 42.82 47.16 -27.63
C GLU A 3 41.63 47.42 -26.70
N SER A 4 40.44 47.09 -27.15
CA SER A 4 39.28 46.89 -26.29
C SER A 4 38.66 45.54 -26.61
N THR A 5 39.35 44.50 -26.13
CA THR A 5 38.74 43.23 -25.75
C THR A 5 37.69 43.53 -24.67
N SER A 6 36.43 43.60 -25.07
CA SER A 6 35.32 43.50 -24.14
C SER A 6 34.89 42.04 -24.10
N ASP A 7 35.48 41.32 -23.15
CA ASP A 7 34.97 40.05 -22.64
C ASP A 7 33.49 40.21 -22.28
N MET A 8 32.61 39.75 -23.16
CA MET A 8 31.27 39.30 -22.79
C MET A 8 31.37 37.80 -22.54
N SER A 9 31.95 37.45 -21.39
CA SER A 9 31.77 36.15 -20.78
C SER A 9 30.29 36.01 -20.39
N GLN A 10 29.46 35.60 -21.35
CA GLN A 10 28.21 34.93 -21.01
C GLN A 10 28.61 33.73 -20.15
N ASN A 11 28.33 33.83 -18.84
CA ASN A 11 28.39 32.72 -17.90
C ASN A 11 27.42 31.63 -18.34
N ASN A 12 27.78 30.85 -19.37
CA ASN A 12 27.07 29.68 -19.82
C ASN A 12 27.38 28.56 -18.83
N ILE A 13 26.64 28.55 -17.71
CA ILE A 13 26.67 27.47 -16.74
C ILE A 13 26.49 26.14 -17.49
N PRO A 14 27.40 25.17 -17.36
CA PRO A 14 27.29 23.88 -18.03
C PRO A 14 25.94 23.22 -17.78
N VAL A 15 25.38 22.61 -18.83
CA VAL A 15 24.09 21.90 -18.76
C VAL A 15 24.09 20.82 -17.65
N SER A 16 25.24 20.18 -17.43
CA SER A 16 25.44 19.21 -16.36
C SER A 16 25.32 19.84 -14.96
N GLU A 17 25.87 21.03 -14.74
CA GLU A 17 25.79 21.73 -13.45
C GLU A 17 24.36 22.18 -13.14
N ILE A 18 23.63 22.68 -14.15
CA ILE A 18 22.20 23.00 -14.02
C ILE A 18 21.41 21.74 -13.64
N TYR A 19 21.66 20.62 -14.31
CA TYR A 19 21.00 19.35 -14.03
C TYR A 19 21.26 18.88 -12.59
N TRP A 20 22.51 18.84 -12.14
CA TRP A 20 22.86 18.38 -10.79
C TRP A 20 22.33 19.31 -9.69
N SER A 21 22.28 20.62 -9.96
CA SER A 21 21.61 21.58 -9.08
C SER A 21 20.10 21.32 -8.97
N LEU A 22 19.44 20.99 -10.09
CA LEU A 22 18.03 20.59 -10.11
C LEU A 22 17.78 19.29 -9.35
N VAL A 23 18.65 18.27 -9.51
CA VAL A 23 18.59 17.01 -8.75
C VAL A 23 18.70 17.28 -7.24
N ALA A 24 19.73 18.00 -6.81
CA ALA A 24 19.93 18.32 -5.40
C ALA A 24 18.74 19.10 -4.80
N LYS A 25 18.17 20.04 -5.57
CA LYS A 25 16.96 20.78 -5.19
C LYS A 25 15.73 19.88 -5.08
N ALA A 26 15.56 18.95 -6.02
CA ALA A 26 14.47 17.98 -6.03
C ALA A 26 14.56 17.06 -4.81
N ASP A 27 15.73 16.49 -4.53
CA ASP A 27 15.96 15.57 -3.43
C ASP A 27 15.82 16.25 -2.06
N LYS A 28 16.34 17.47 -1.90
CA LYS A 28 16.12 18.28 -0.68
C LYS A 28 14.64 18.51 -0.43
N LYS A 29 13.85 18.71 -1.50
CA LYS A 29 12.41 18.86 -1.39
C LYS A 29 11.74 17.54 -1.06
N PHE A 30 12.10 16.46 -1.75
CA PHE A 30 11.57 15.11 -1.57
C PHE A 30 11.69 14.61 -0.12
N SER A 31 12.86 14.81 0.49
CA SER A 31 13.09 14.34 1.87
C SER A 31 12.07 14.92 2.86
N LYS A 32 11.65 16.18 2.67
CA LYS A 32 10.67 16.81 3.57
C LYS A 32 9.24 16.30 3.38
N ILE A 33 8.84 15.89 2.16
CA ILE A 33 7.45 15.44 1.94
C ILE A 33 7.21 14.04 2.49
N ARG A 34 8.25 13.19 2.42
CA ARG A 34 8.22 11.81 2.88
C ARG A 34 7.88 11.72 4.38
N ASP A 35 8.37 12.68 5.17
CA ASP A 35 8.31 12.61 6.63
C ASP A 35 7.06 13.31 7.21
N LEU A 36 6.17 13.84 6.36
CA LEU A 36 4.94 14.51 6.80
C LEU A 36 3.89 13.47 7.28
N PRO A 37 3.25 13.66 8.44
CA PRO A 37 2.24 12.75 8.97
C PRO A 37 0.84 12.94 8.35
N TYR A 38 -0.07 11.98 8.57
CA TYR A 38 -1.45 12.02 8.04
C TYR A 38 -2.31 13.17 8.55
N TYR A 39 -2.02 13.71 9.74
CA TYR A 39 -2.73 14.85 10.32
C TYR A 39 -2.24 16.22 9.80
N GLU A 40 -1.27 16.26 8.89
CA GLU A 40 -0.74 17.49 8.28
C GLU A 40 -1.18 17.66 6.81
N ARG A 41 -2.45 17.37 6.51
CA ARG A 41 -3.00 17.29 5.14
C ARG A 41 -2.76 18.55 4.30
N ASN A 42 -3.18 19.71 4.79
CA ASN A 42 -3.01 20.99 4.07
C ASN A 42 -1.53 21.32 3.78
N ARG A 43 -0.64 20.99 4.71
CA ARG A 43 0.81 21.16 4.53
C ARG A 43 1.35 20.18 3.49
N TYR A 44 0.90 18.93 3.52
CA TYR A 44 1.27 17.92 2.54
C TYR A 44 0.88 18.33 1.12
N ASP A 45 -0.37 18.70 0.88
CA ASP A 45 -0.85 19.05 -0.47
C ASP A 45 -0.09 20.25 -1.05
N THR A 46 0.07 21.31 -0.26
CA THR A 46 0.86 22.49 -0.66
C THR A 46 2.30 22.13 -1.02
N TYR A 47 2.88 21.19 -0.25
CA TYR A 47 4.27 20.81 -0.43
C TYR A 47 4.45 19.79 -1.58
N PHE A 48 3.47 18.93 -1.81
CA PHE A 48 3.39 18.02 -2.95
C PHE A 48 3.53 18.77 -4.27
N TYR A 49 2.70 19.80 -4.51
CA TYR A 49 2.79 20.60 -5.74
C TYR A 49 4.18 21.23 -5.93
N LYS A 50 4.83 21.67 -4.84
CA LYS A 50 6.18 22.26 -4.89
C LYS A 50 7.25 21.23 -5.25
N VAL A 51 7.14 20.00 -4.74
CA VAL A 51 8.09 18.91 -5.02
C VAL A 51 7.86 18.40 -6.43
N PHE A 52 6.60 18.09 -6.78
CA PHE A 52 6.20 17.59 -8.07
C PHE A 52 6.63 18.53 -9.19
N LYS A 53 6.39 19.85 -9.05
CA LYS A 53 6.85 20.85 -10.03
C LYS A 53 8.35 20.79 -10.32
N VAL A 54 9.18 20.61 -9.29
CA VAL A 54 10.64 20.53 -9.48
C VAL A 54 11.04 19.22 -10.15
N TYR A 55 10.41 18.10 -9.80
CA TYR A 55 10.65 16.83 -10.50
C TYR A 55 10.16 16.85 -11.95
N THR A 56 9.03 17.49 -12.26
CA THR A 56 8.56 17.67 -13.64
C THR A 56 9.55 18.51 -14.44
N GLN A 57 10.06 19.60 -13.86
CA GLN A 57 11.11 20.42 -14.48
C GLN A 57 12.38 19.62 -14.73
N LEU A 58 12.86 18.86 -13.72
CA LEU A 58 14.03 18.00 -13.83
C LEU A 58 13.85 16.92 -14.91
N TRP A 59 12.69 16.25 -14.92
CA TRP A 59 12.36 15.21 -15.88
C TRP A 59 12.32 15.74 -17.31
N LYS A 60 11.72 16.92 -17.52
CA LYS A 60 11.71 17.59 -18.82
C LYS A 60 13.12 18.02 -19.24
N PHE A 61 13.88 18.63 -18.33
CA PHE A 61 15.24 19.09 -18.60
C PHE A 61 16.15 17.95 -19.05
N GLN A 62 16.07 16.78 -18.42
CA GLN A 62 16.91 15.63 -18.82
C GLN A 62 16.48 15.03 -20.15
N GLN A 63 15.19 15.09 -20.53
CA GLN A 63 14.74 14.64 -21.84
C GLN A 63 15.28 15.55 -22.95
N GLU A 64 15.19 16.87 -22.77
CA GLU A 64 15.60 17.86 -23.76
C GLU A 64 17.12 17.92 -23.94
N ASN A 65 17.88 17.64 -22.88
CA ASN A 65 19.34 17.75 -22.86
C ASN A 65 20.06 16.39 -22.80
N ARG A 66 19.35 15.30 -23.13
CA ARG A 66 19.79 13.93 -22.86
C ARG A 66 21.20 13.63 -23.38
N GLN A 67 21.47 13.99 -24.63
CA GLN A 67 22.73 13.69 -25.29
C GLN A 67 23.91 14.34 -24.57
N LYS A 68 23.81 15.65 -24.29
CA LYS A 68 24.83 16.42 -23.58
C LYS A 68 25.08 15.89 -22.17
N LEU A 69 24.03 15.47 -21.48
CA LEU A 69 24.15 14.91 -20.13
C LEU A 69 24.87 13.57 -20.13
N VAL A 70 24.58 12.69 -21.10
CA VAL A 70 25.26 11.40 -21.26
C VAL A 70 26.74 11.60 -21.60
N GLU A 71 27.06 12.55 -22.49
CA GLU A 71 28.45 12.95 -22.80
C GLU A 71 29.16 13.50 -21.56
N ALA A 72 28.44 14.22 -20.68
CA ALA A 72 28.95 14.69 -19.39
C ALA A 72 28.98 13.60 -18.29
N GLY A 73 28.67 12.34 -18.61
CA GLY A 73 28.82 11.20 -17.71
C GLY A 73 27.55 10.71 -17.00
N LEU A 74 26.37 11.25 -17.31
CA LEU A 74 25.09 10.81 -16.74
C LEU A 74 24.86 9.30 -16.99
N LYS A 75 24.72 8.53 -15.91
CA LYS A 75 24.52 7.08 -15.93
C LYS A 75 23.05 6.74 -16.06
N ARG A 76 22.74 5.61 -16.71
CA ARG A 76 21.37 5.13 -16.92
C ARG A 76 20.60 5.03 -15.59
N TRP A 77 21.20 4.45 -14.56
CA TRP A 77 20.56 4.27 -13.26
C TRP A 77 20.17 5.59 -12.58
N GLU A 78 20.83 6.71 -12.88
CA GLU A 78 20.52 8.03 -12.29
C GLU A 78 19.17 8.55 -12.82
N ILE A 79 18.84 8.26 -14.09
CA ILE A 79 17.51 8.55 -14.64
C ILE A 79 16.47 7.58 -14.05
N GLY A 80 16.85 6.33 -13.84
CA GLY A 80 16.01 5.35 -13.15
C GLY A 80 15.66 5.79 -11.73
N ASP A 81 16.60 6.38 -11.00
CA ASP A 81 16.39 6.92 -9.65
C ASP A 81 15.37 8.07 -9.69
N ILE A 82 15.49 9.01 -10.64
CA ILE A 82 14.52 10.10 -10.82
C ILE A 82 13.12 9.56 -11.15
N ALA A 83 13.02 8.62 -12.10
CA ALA A 83 11.75 8.00 -12.47
C ALA A 83 11.12 7.27 -11.27
N SER A 84 11.92 6.54 -10.50
CA SER A 84 11.49 5.88 -9.27
C SER A 84 10.99 6.88 -8.21
N ARG A 85 11.62 8.05 -8.09
CA ARG A 85 11.15 9.14 -7.19
C ARG A 85 9.84 9.75 -7.65
N ILE A 86 9.63 9.94 -8.95
CA ILE A 86 8.35 10.42 -9.47
C ILE A 86 7.23 9.40 -9.19
N GLY A 87 7.50 8.10 -9.41
CA GLY A 87 6.59 7.04 -9.00
C GLY A 87 6.26 7.09 -7.50
N GLN A 88 7.26 7.32 -6.64
CA GLN A 88 7.05 7.50 -5.20
C GLN A 88 6.15 8.69 -4.86
N LEU A 89 6.26 9.81 -5.58
CA LEU A 89 5.40 10.97 -5.36
C LEU A 89 3.95 10.65 -5.72
N TYR A 90 3.72 10.00 -6.84
CA TYR A 90 2.39 9.56 -7.25
C TYR A 90 1.78 8.59 -6.26
N PHE A 91 2.52 7.56 -5.85
CA PHE A 91 2.03 6.62 -4.84
C PHE A 91 1.75 7.33 -3.49
N GLY A 92 2.62 8.26 -3.08
CA GLY A 92 2.41 9.07 -1.89
C GLY A 92 1.12 9.89 -1.95
N GLN A 93 0.84 10.51 -3.10
CA GLN A 93 -0.41 11.26 -3.30
C GLN A 93 -1.62 10.33 -3.30
N TYR A 94 -1.54 9.15 -3.90
CA TYR A 94 -2.59 8.12 -3.80
C TYR A 94 -2.86 7.75 -2.34
N MET A 95 -1.83 7.53 -1.51
CA MET A 95 -2.03 7.20 -0.09
C MET A 95 -2.74 8.31 0.69
N ARG A 96 -2.75 9.56 0.20
CA ARG A 96 -3.48 10.68 0.83
C ARG A 96 -4.88 10.92 0.26
N THR A 97 -5.09 10.62 -1.01
CA THR A 97 -6.30 11.00 -1.75
C THR A 97 -7.18 9.81 -2.08
N SER A 98 -6.60 8.62 -2.12
CA SER A 98 -7.19 7.40 -2.67
C SER A 98 -7.70 7.56 -4.10
N ASP A 99 -7.15 8.54 -4.84
CA ASP A 99 -7.41 8.71 -6.26
C ASP A 99 -6.55 7.72 -7.06
N ARG A 100 -7.25 6.79 -7.71
CA ARG A 100 -6.67 5.69 -8.47
C ARG A 100 -5.81 6.15 -9.63
N SER A 101 -6.06 7.35 -10.18
CA SER A 101 -5.26 7.92 -11.26
C SER A 101 -3.78 8.04 -10.85
N TYR A 102 -3.52 8.50 -9.63
CA TYR A 102 -2.15 8.58 -9.09
C TYR A 102 -1.53 7.20 -8.87
N LEU A 103 -2.33 6.20 -8.48
CA LEU A 103 -1.82 4.84 -8.32
C LEU A 103 -1.40 4.23 -9.67
N SER A 104 -2.21 4.46 -10.70
CA SER A 104 -1.93 4.02 -12.07
C SER A 104 -0.70 4.72 -12.65
N GLU A 105 -0.55 6.03 -12.44
CA GLU A 105 0.66 6.77 -12.81
C GLU A 105 1.91 6.25 -12.10
N SER A 106 1.81 5.95 -10.79
CA SER A 106 2.93 5.33 -10.06
C SER A 106 3.34 3.99 -10.66
N TYR A 107 2.37 3.17 -11.07
CA TYR A 107 2.66 1.90 -11.72
C TYR A 107 3.39 2.12 -13.05
N ILE A 108 2.93 3.05 -13.90
CA ILE A 108 3.56 3.35 -15.20
C ILE A 108 5.03 3.72 -15.02
N PHE A 109 5.35 4.57 -14.05
CA PHE A 109 6.74 4.95 -13.77
C PHE A 109 7.57 3.75 -13.30
N TYR A 110 7.06 2.93 -12.39
CA TYR A 110 7.80 1.77 -11.91
C TYR A 110 7.96 0.67 -12.95
N ASP A 111 6.93 0.42 -13.75
CA ASP A 111 6.97 -0.53 -14.85
C ASP A 111 7.98 -0.06 -15.92
N ALA A 112 8.00 1.23 -16.25
CA ALA A 112 9.00 1.81 -17.14
C ALA A 112 10.42 1.69 -16.57
N VAL A 113 10.59 1.81 -15.24
CA VAL A 113 11.89 1.63 -14.58
C VAL A 113 12.37 0.18 -14.72
N LEU A 114 11.46 -0.77 -14.52
CA LEU A 114 11.74 -2.19 -14.61
C LEU A 114 12.04 -2.64 -16.05
N THR A 115 11.12 -2.37 -16.97
CA THR A 115 11.17 -2.82 -18.38
C THR A 115 12.35 -2.25 -19.13
N ARG A 116 12.78 -1.03 -18.80
CA ARG A 116 13.97 -0.40 -19.40
C ARG A 116 15.26 -0.76 -18.67
N GLU A 117 15.22 -1.62 -17.66
CA GLU A 117 16.38 -2.15 -16.94
C GLU A 117 17.34 -1.04 -16.46
N TYR A 118 16.84 0.07 -15.92
CA TYR A 118 17.71 1.22 -15.61
C TYR A 118 18.82 0.91 -14.61
N PHE A 119 18.66 -0.12 -13.77
CA PHE A 119 19.61 -0.53 -12.73
C PHE A 119 20.57 -1.66 -13.16
N LYS A 120 20.53 -2.10 -14.42
CA LYS A 120 21.34 -3.22 -14.90
C LYS A 120 22.85 -2.93 -14.86
N ASP A 121 23.22 -1.70 -15.17
CA ASP A 121 24.62 -1.27 -15.24
C ASP A 121 25.16 -0.95 -13.84
N GLY A 122 26.22 -1.64 -13.40
CA GLY A 122 26.93 -1.35 -12.14
C GLY A 122 26.39 -2.06 -10.89
N LEU A 123 25.36 -2.91 -11.04
CA LEU A 123 24.69 -3.61 -9.93
C LEU A 123 25.65 -4.37 -8.99
N PHE A 124 26.68 -4.97 -9.57
CA PHE A 124 27.65 -5.81 -8.86
C PHE A 124 28.90 -5.05 -8.41
N GLN A 125 28.97 -3.75 -8.67
CA GLN A 125 30.12 -2.91 -8.36
C GLN A 125 29.85 -1.97 -7.19
N ASP A 126 28.61 -1.50 -7.04
CA ASP A 126 28.21 -0.56 -6.00
C ASP A 126 27.07 -1.12 -5.14
N LEU A 127 27.37 -1.38 -3.87
CA LEU A 127 26.41 -1.83 -2.87
C LEU A 127 25.25 -0.83 -2.68
N ASN A 128 25.51 0.46 -2.83
CA ASN A 128 24.46 1.48 -2.72
C ASN A 128 23.47 1.37 -3.88
N LEU A 129 23.97 1.11 -5.09
CA LEU A 129 23.13 0.91 -6.27
C LEU A 129 22.28 -0.35 -6.15
N ALA A 130 22.86 -1.47 -5.69
CA ALA A 130 22.12 -2.68 -5.38
C ALA A 130 21.00 -2.43 -4.35
N ASN A 131 21.31 -1.69 -3.28
CA ASN A 131 20.30 -1.28 -2.30
C ASN A 131 19.23 -0.35 -2.88
N LYS A 132 19.56 0.51 -3.85
CA LYS A 132 18.54 1.32 -4.56
C LYS A 132 17.58 0.44 -5.34
N GLN A 133 18.08 -0.56 -6.05
CA GLN A 133 17.23 -1.49 -6.81
C GLN A 133 16.36 -2.36 -5.89
N LEU A 134 16.90 -2.88 -4.79
CA LEU A 134 16.13 -3.62 -3.78
C LEU A 134 14.97 -2.76 -3.23
N ARG A 135 15.24 -1.49 -2.88
CA ARG A 135 14.20 -0.55 -2.42
C ARG A 135 13.21 -0.19 -3.52
N PHE A 136 13.64 -0.09 -4.78
CA PHE A 136 12.74 0.12 -5.90
C PHE A 136 11.77 -1.06 -6.05
N LEU A 137 12.28 -2.30 -6.10
CA LEU A 137 11.44 -3.51 -6.22
C LEU A 137 10.45 -3.64 -5.07
N ALA A 138 10.89 -3.38 -3.83
CA ALA A 138 10.01 -3.41 -2.66
C ALA A 138 8.86 -2.39 -2.76
N ARG A 139 9.12 -1.18 -3.26
CA ARG A 139 8.06 -0.17 -3.47
C ARG A 139 7.15 -0.53 -4.63
N PHE A 140 7.69 -1.06 -5.71
CA PHE A 140 6.89 -1.49 -6.84
C PHE A 140 5.98 -2.66 -6.45
N LEU A 141 6.47 -3.59 -5.62
CA LEU A 141 5.65 -4.64 -5.02
C LEU A 141 4.44 -4.07 -4.28
N THR A 142 4.63 -3.05 -3.44
CA THR A 142 3.52 -2.39 -2.74
C THR A 142 2.49 -1.80 -3.72
N VAL A 143 2.94 -1.12 -4.77
CA VAL A 143 2.03 -0.57 -5.79
C VAL A 143 1.24 -1.68 -6.51
N CYS A 144 1.91 -2.76 -6.92
CA CYS A 144 1.27 -3.88 -7.59
C CYS A 144 0.29 -4.63 -6.67
N LEU A 145 0.63 -4.79 -5.39
CA LEU A 145 -0.27 -5.36 -4.38
C LEU A 145 -1.52 -4.50 -4.25
N VAL A 146 -1.36 -3.19 -4.06
CA VAL A 146 -2.49 -2.28 -3.92
C VAL A 146 -3.32 -2.23 -5.19
N LEU A 147 -2.73 -2.25 -6.39
CA LEU A 147 -3.47 -2.37 -7.65
C LEU A 147 -4.13 -3.74 -7.87
N ASN A 148 -3.83 -4.73 -7.04
CA ASN A 148 -4.25 -6.12 -7.19
C ASN A 148 -3.75 -6.76 -8.52
N ARG A 149 -2.56 -6.35 -8.99
CA ARG A 149 -1.88 -6.93 -10.17
C ARG A 149 -1.06 -8.17 -9.78
N ARG A 150 -1.76 -9.26 -9.42
CA ARG A 150 -1.16 -10.45 -8.80
C ARG A 150 -0.01 -11.08 -9.60
N GLU A 151 -0.16 -11.23 -10.92
CA GLU A 151 0.89 -11.79 -11.77
C GLU A 151 2.20 -11.00 -11.65
N MET A 152 2.10 -9.68 -11.73
CA MET A 152 3.24 -8.78 -11.56
C MET A 152 3.84 -8.88 -10.16
N VAL A 153 3.01 -9.03 -9.11
CA VAL A 153 3.49 -9.26 -7.74
C VAL A 153 4.36 -10.51 -7.67
N TYR A 154 3.92 -11.64 -8.23
CA TYR A 154 4.72 -12.87 -8.23
C TYR A 154 6.04 -12.72 -9.00
N GLN A 155 6.01 -12.06 -10.16
CA GLN A 155 7.21 -11.76 -10.93
C GLN A 155 8.21 -10.92 -10.14
N LEU A 156 7.74 -9.84 -9.50
CA LEU A 156 8.57 -8.95 -8.70
C LEU A 156 9.13 -9.63 -7.44
N VAL A 157 8.37 -10.52 -6.79
CA VAL A 157 8.88 -11.31 -5.65
C VAL A 157 10.02 -12.22 -6.09
N ASN A 158 9.88 -12.86 -7.27
CA ASN A 158 10.95 -13.69 -7.79
C ASN A 158 12.21 -12.86 -8.13
N GLN A 159 12.03 -11.71 -8.77
CA GLN A 159 13.16 -10.80 -9.06
C GLN A 159 13.83 -10.28 -7.78
N LEU A 160 13.06 -9.95 -6.75
CA LEU A 160 13.60 -9.51 -5.46
C LEU A 160 14.44 -10.61 -4.79
N LYS A 161 13.99 -11.88 -4.85
CA LYS A 161 14.75 -13.03 -4.36
C LYS A 161 16.06 -13.21 -5.11
N MET A 162 15.99 -13.26 -6.44
CA MET A 162 17.17 -13.42 -7.30
C MET A 162 18.19 -12.31 -7.06
N LEU A 163 17.72 -11.05 -7.04
CA LEU A 163 18.58 -9.90 -6.77
C LEU A 163 19.23 -9.97 -5.39
N LEU A 164 18.48 -10.39 -4.36
CA LEU A 164 19.02 -10.53 -3.01
C LEU A 164 20.10 -11.60 -2.93
N ASP A 165 19.92 -12.74 -3.60
CA ASP A 165 20.89 -13.83 -3.59
C ASP A 165 22.16 -13.45 -4.38
N ASP A 166 21.99 -12.74 -5.49
CA ASP A 166 23.07 -12.12 -6.25
C ASP A 166 23.87 -11.10 -5.43
N CYS A 167 23.19 -10.27 -4.64
CA CYS A 167 23.83 -9.32 -3.73
C CYS A 167 24.66 -10.03 -2.66
N LYS A 168 24.14 -11.11 -2.05
CA LYS A 168 24.90 -11.89 -1.06
C LYS A 168 26.14 -12.53 -1.64
N ARG A 169 26.05 -13.05 -2.88
CA ARG A 169 27.19 -13.67 -3.58
C ARG A 169 28.30 -12.65 -3.85
N THR A 170 27.90 -11.44 -4.20
CA THR A 170 28.80 -10.36 -4.61
C THR A 170 29.40 -9.62 -3.41
N PHE A 171 28.60 -9.33 -2.39
CA PHE A 171 28.96 -8.53 -1.22
C PHE A 171 28.96 -9.39 0.05
N GLN A 172 29.90 -10.34 0.12
CA GLN A 172 29.94 -11.36 1.19
C GLN A 172 30.14 -10.77 2.60
N GLU A 173 30.75 -9.59 2.69
CA GLU A 173 30.98 -8.88 3.96
C GLU A 173 29.74 -8.12 4.48
N THR A 174 28.70 -7.97 3.65
CA THR A 174 27.49 -7.21 4.01
C THR A 174 26.41 -8.12 4.59
N ASP A 175 25.83 -7.70 5.72
CA ASP A 175 24.68 -8.39 6.31
C ASP A 175 23.37 -7.99 5.61
N PHE A 176 22.72 -8.94 4.95
CA PHE A 176 21.43 -8.77 4.28
C PHE A 176 20.22 -9.24 5.11
N LYS A 177 20.35 -9.35 6.45
CA LYS A 177 19.25 -9.78 7.34
C LYS A 177 17.95 -9.01 7.13
N GLU A 178 17.98 -7.69 7.04
CA GLU A 178 16.77 -6.88 6.84
C GLU A 178 16.07 -7.22 5.51
N TRP A 179 16.82 -7.34 4.43
CA TRP A 179 16.28 -7.72 3.13
C TRP A 179 15.76 -9.16 3.10
N LYS A 180 16.43 -10.07 3.83
CA LYS A 180 15.93 -11.43 4.02
C LYS A 180 14.57 -11.42 4.74
N LEU A 181 14.40 -10.57 5.75
CA LEU A 181 13.11 -10.38 6.43
C LEU A 181 12.05 -9.84 5.47
N VAL A 182 12.37 -8.84 4.64
CA VAL A 182 11.44 -8.29 3.64
C VAL A 182 10.95 -9.38 2.67
N VAL A 183 11.86 -10.23 2.17
CA VAL A 183 11.50 -11.36 1.29
C VAL A 183 10.66 -12.40 2.03
N GLN A 184 10.99 -12.71 3.28
CA GLN A 184 10.21 -13.65 4.10
C GLN A 184 8.81 -13.11 4.39
N GLU A 185 8.67 -11.83 4.72
CA GLU A 185 7.40 -11.15 4.95
C GLU A 185 6.49 -11.27 3.72
N ILE A 186 6.95 -10.88 2.52
CA ILE A 186 6.10 -10.95 1.32
C ILE A 186 5.71 -12.38 0.95
N VAL A 187 6.61 -13.35 1.11
CA VAL A 187 6.30 -14.76 0.83
C VAL A 187 5.25 -15.28 1.82
N LYS A 188 5.39 -14.96 3.11
CA LYS A 188 4.40 -15.32 4.13
C LYS A 188 3.05 -14.64 3.85
N TYR A 189 3.09 -13.37 3.45
CA TYR A 189 1.92 -12.57 3.09
C TYR A 189 1.14 -13.21 1.95
N LEU A 190 1.79 -13.52 0.82
CA LEU A 190 1.14 -14.13 -0.33
C LEU A 190 0.62 -15.54 -0.04
N LYS A 191 1.33 -16.33 0.76
CA LYS A 191 0.87 -17.65 1.18
C LYS A 191 -0.42 -17.58 2.00
N ALA A 192 -0.52 -16.58 2.88
CA ALA A 192 -1.72 -16.37 3.68
C ALA A 192 -2.88 -15.74 2.87
N ASP A 193 -2.57 -14.99 1.81
CA ASP A 193 -3.57 -14.47 0.88
C ASP A 193 -4.13 -15.53 -0.10
N THR A 194 -3.44 -16.67 -0.28
CA THR A 194 -3.87 -17.75 -1.18
C THR A 194 -5.29 -18.24 -0.92
N ALA A 195 -5.73 -18.25 0.34
CA ALA A 195 -7.09 -18.66 0.72
C ALA A 195 -8.19 -17.76 0.09
N PHE A 196 -7.85 -16.54 -0.31
CA PHE A 196 -8.78 -15.60 -0.94
C PHE A 196 -8.67 -15.57 -2.47
N MET A 197 -7.81 -16.41 -3.08
CA MET A 197 -7.54 -16.33 -4.51
C MET A 197 -8.72 -16.77 -5.41
N ASN A 198 -9.59 -17.65 -4.90
CA ASN A 198 -10.76 -18.17 -5.62
C ASN A 198 -12.08 -17.48 -5.21
N ILE A 199 -11.98 -16.37 -4.47
CA ILE A 199 -13.14 -15.61 -3.99
C ILE A 199 -13.36 -14.42 -4.92
N ARG A 200 -14.63 -14.06 -5.08
CA ARG A 200 -15.07 -12.82 -5.71
C ARG A 200 -14.15 -11.64 -5.32
N PRO A 201 -13.74 -10.78 -6.28
CA PRO A 201 -12.99 -9.56 -5.99
C PRO A 201 -13.68 -8.75 -4.89
N LEU A 202 -12.86 -8.22 -3.97
CA LEU A 202 -13.35 -7.37 -2.89
C LEU A 202 -13.81 -6.00 -3.39
N ARG A 203 -13.25 -5.56 -4.52
CA ARG A 203 -13.60 -4.29 -5.17
C ARG A 203 -14.97 -4.39 -5.82
N TYR A 204 -15.65 -3.25 -5.87
CA TYR A 204 -16.82 -3.10 -6.72
C TYR A 204 -16.44 -3.45 -8.15
N SER A 205 -17.18 -4.36 -8.79
CA SER A 205 -17.00 -4.71 -10.20
C SER A 205 -18.32 -4.55 -10.94
N PRO A 206 -18.40 -3.77 -12.03
CA PRO A 206 -19.65 -3.56 -12.76
C PRO A 206 -20.22 -4.86 -13.36
N VAL A 207 -19.40 -5.91 -13.48
CA VAL A 207 -19.81 -7.24 -13.95
C VAL A 207 -20.58 -8.01 -12.89
N LEU A 208 -20.29 -7.77 -11.60
CA LEU A 208 -20.84 -8.55 -10.48
C LEU A 208 -21.76 -7.74 -9.56
N ASP A 209 -21.57 -6.44 -9.52
CA ASP A 209 -22.21 -5.51 -8.60
C ASP A 209 -23.26 -4.68 -9.32
N LEU A 210 -24.37 -4.45 -8.62
CA LEU A 210 -25.39 -3.51 -9.07
C LEU A 210 -24.81 -2.10 -9.11
N HIS A 211 -25.20 -1.34 -10.13
CA HIS A 211 -24.85 0.08 -10.19
C HIS A 211 -25.33 0.80 -8.92
N PRO A 212 -24.53 1.71 -8.32
CA PRO A 212 -24.91 2.39 -7.08
C PRO A 212 -26.30 3.04 -7.11
N ASP A 213 -26.72 3.60 -8.26
CA ASP A 213 -28.04 4.21 -8.42
C ASP A 213 -29.20 3.21 -8.42
N SER A 214 -28.92 1.92 -8.68
CA SER A 214 -29.91 0.85 -8.63
C SER A 214 -30.10 0.28 -7.22
N LEU A 215 -29.30 0.72 -6.24
CA LEU A 215 -29.42 0.25 -4.86
C LEU A 215 -30.65 0.85 -4.19
N PRO A 216 -31.35 0.07 -3.33
CA PRO A 216 -32.53 0.55 -2.63
C PRO A 216 -32.16 1.75 -1.75
N HIS A 217 -32.93 2.83 -1.89
CA HIS A 217 -32.75 4.00 -1.05
C HIS A 217 -33.19 3.68 0.38
N VAL A 218 -32.36 4.06 1.35
CA VAL A 218 -32.70 3.92 2.77
C VAL A 218 -33.86 4.85 3.09
N ALA A 219 -35.04 4.27 3.36
CA ALA A 219 -36.22 5.01 3.78
C ALA A 219 -35.90 5.83 5.06
N ASN A 220 -36.40 7.07 5.13
CA ASN A 220 -36.18 8.01 6.25
C ASN A 220 -34.75 8.59 6.41
N ALA A 221 -33.88 8.48 5.41
CA ALA A 221 -32.61 9.20 5.43
C ALA A 221 -32.84 10.72 5.29
N LYS A 222 -32.71 11.47 6.40
CA LYS A 222 -32.84 12.94 6.41
C LYS A 222 -31.79 13.65 5.56
N ARG A 223 -30.70 12.96 5.20
CA ARG A 223 -29.55 13.49 4.46
C ARG A 223 -29.00 12.43 3.50
N LYS A 224 -28.52 12.86 2.34
CA LYS A 224 -27.76 12.03 1.40
C LYS A 224 -26.33 11.88 1.91
N LEU A 225 -26.10 10.93 2.80
CA LEU A 225 -24.77 10.67 3.38
C LEU A 225 -23.87 9.95 2.37
N LYS A 226 -22.58 10.29 2.37
CA LYS A 226 -21.55 9.70 1.51
C LYS A 226 -20.34 9.31 2.34
N LEU A 227 -19.82 8.10 2.14
CA LEU A 227 -18.55 7.69 2.74
C LEU A 227 -17.41 8.53 2.11
N ARG A 228 -16.75 9.35 2.93
CA ARG A 228 -15.70 10.29 2.48
C ARG A 228 -14.31 9.87 2.93
N ASP A 229 -14.21 9.38 4.15
CA ASP A 229 -12.93 8.98 4.76
C ASP A 229 -13.06 7.62 5.45
N ALA A 230 -11.94 6.91 5.53
CA ALA A 230 -11.81 5.67 6.27
C ALA A 230 -10.46 5.63 7.00
N ILE A 231 -10.48 5.21 8.26
CA ILE A 231 -9.28 4.89 9.04
C ILE A 231 -9.21 3.37 9.17
N LEU A 232 -8.14 2.78 8.67
CA LEU A 232 -7.88 1.34 8.73
C LEU A 232 -6.69 1.09 9.65
N CYS A 233 -6.96 0.62 10.87
CA CYS A 233 -5.94 0.38 11.87
C CYS A 233 -5.80 -1.10 12.22
N SER A 234 -4.57 -1.56 12.40
CA SER A 234 -4.28 -2.83 13.08
C SER A 234 -3.45 -2.59 14.35
N TYR A 235 -3.87 -3.23 15.44
CA TYR A 235 -3.20 -3.27 16.75
C TYR A 235 -2.76 -4.68 17.16
N HIS A 236 -3.10 -5.70 16.36
CA HIS A 236 -2.86 -7.09 16.73
C HIS A 236 -1.36 -7.42 16.61
N PRO A 237 -0.78 -8.10 17.62
CA PRO A 237 0.62 -8.48 17.59
C PRO A 237 0.87 -9.66 16.62
N ASN A 238 2.03 -9.67 15.96
CA ASN A 238 2.50 -10.78 15.12
C ASN A 238 1.62 -11.13 13.90
N GLU A 239 0.81 -10.18 13.42
CA GLU A 239 0.05 -10.36 12.18
C GLU A 239 0.94 -10.56 10.96
N VAL A 240 0.41 -11.29 9.99
CA VAL A 240 1.02 -11.38 8.67
C VAL A 240 0.86 -10.03 7.97
N LYS A 241 1.99 -9.42 7.63
CA LYS A 241 2.06 -8.13 6.95
C LYS A 241 3.16 -8.12 5.90
N PHE A 242 3.06 -7.16 4.99
CA PHE A 242 4.16 -6.73 4.16
C PHE A 242 4.29 -5.22 4.27
N SER A 243 5.48 -4.72 4.67
CA SER A 243 5.65 -3.32 5.05
C SER A 243 4.70 -2.96 6.20
N GLU A 244 3.80 -1.99 6.02
CA GLU A 244 2.79 -1.56 7.00
C GLU A 244 1.40 -2.16 6.73
N LEU A 245 1.26 -2.96 5.67
CA LEU A 245 -0.03 -3.47 5.23
C LEU A 245 -0.25 -4.90 5.74
N THR A 246 -1.20 -5.04 6.66
CA THR A 246 -1.68 -6.34 7.16
C THR A 246 -2.76 -6.90 6.22
N LEU A 247 -3.02 -8.21 6.26
CA LEU A 247 -3.98 -8.82 5.32
C LEU A 247 -5.41 -8.28 5.45
N ASP A 248 -5.86 -8.07 6.68
CA ASP A 248 -7.16 -7.50 7.01
C ASP A 248 -7.28 -6.03 6.55
N THR A 249 -6.27 -5.20 6.82
CA THR A 249 -6.26 -3.81 6.35
C THR A 249 -6.15 -3.72 4.83
N PHE A 250 -5.39 -4.62 4.19
CA PHE A 250 -5.38 -4.77 2.73
C PHE A 250 -6.75 -5.13 2.19
N ARG A 251 -7.44 -6.11 2.76
CA ARG A 251 -8.77 -6.52 2.32
C ARG A 251 -9.77 -5.37 2.46
N MET A 252 -9.77 -4.69 3.61
CA MET A 252 -10.61 -3.50 3.80
C MET A 252 -10.25 -2.37 2.83
N LEU A 253 -8.97 -2.16 2.53
CA LEU A 253 -8.52 -1.23 1.50
C LEU A 253 -9.14 -1.60 0.14
N GLN A 254 -9.09 -2.88 -0.25
CA GLN A 254 -9.67 -3.37 -1.50
C GLN A 254 -11.20 -3.23 -1.53
N CYS A 255 -11.92 -3.45 -0.43
CA CYS A 255 -13.38 -3.26 -0.35
C CYS A 255 -13.83 -1.80 -0.58
N LEU A 256 -12.93 -0.85 -0.34
CA LEU A 256 -13.18 0.58 -0.42
C LEU A 256 -12.65 1.20 -1.72
N GLU A 257 -12.40 0.38 -2.74
CA GLU A 257 -11.91 0.79 -4.06
C GLU A 257 -12.93 0.43 -5.14
N TRP A 258 -13.21 1.39 -6.02
CA TRP A 258 -14.00 1.16 -7.23
C TRP A 258 -13.12 0.52 -8.33
N GLU A 259 -13.61 -0.54 -8.99
CA GLU A 259 -13.02 -1.07 -10.23
C GLU A 259 -13.90 -0.69 -11.42
N SER A 260 -13.62 0.44 -12.07
CA SER A 260 -14.39 0.90 -13.24
C SER A 260 -14.17 0.05 -14.50
N SER A 261 -13.00 -0.58 -14.63
CA SER A 261 -12.56 -1.20 -15.89
C SER A 261 -13.03 -2.65 -16.09
N GLY A 262 -13.53 -3.33 -15.05
CA GLY A 262 -13.91 -4.75 -15.11
C GLY A 262 -12.77 -5.70 -15.56
N SER A 263 -11.53 -5.20 -15.53
CA SER A 263 -10.37 -5.87 -16.14
C SER A 263 -10.00 -7.19 -15.44
N PHE A 264 -10.36 -7.38 -14.16
CA PHE A 264 -10.13 -8.66 -13.48
C PHE A 264 -10.91 -9.83 -14.11
N TYR A 265 -11.99 -9.55 -14.84
CA TYR A 265 -12.81 -10.56 -15.51
C TYR A 265 -12.53 -10.70 -17.01
N GLN A 266 -11.96 -9.67 -17.65
CA GLN A 266 -11.64 -9.72 -19.09
C GLN A 266 -10.43 -10.62 -19.41
N SER A 267 -9.62 -10.99 -18.42
CA SER A 267 -8.46 -11.87 -18.63
C SER A 267 -8.80 -13.38 -18.68
N SER A 268 -10.06 -13.81 -18.55
CA SER A 268 -10.42 -15.23 -18.74
C SER A 268 -11.39 -15.43 -19.91
N GLY A 269 -10.80 -15.63 -21.10
CA GLY A 269 -11.34 -16.54 -22.11
C GLY A 269 -12.51 -16.05 -22.97
N PHE A 270 -12.26 -15.16 -23.93
CA PHE A 270 -12.91 -15.23 -25.25
C PHE A 270 -11.92 -14.70 -26.29
N PRO A 271 -11.58 -15.47 -27.36
CA PRO A 271 -10.87 -14.88 -28.49
C PRO A 271 -11.82 -13.86 -29.12
N SER A 272 -11.43 -12.58 -29.10
CA SER A 272 -12.14 -11.55 -29.84
C SER A 272 -12.12 -11.95 -31.31
N SER A 273 -13.33 -12.18 -31.84
CA SER A 273 -13.57 -12.44 -33.25
C SER A 273 -12.82 -11.41 -34.09
N GLU A 274 -12.02 -11.95 -35.00
CA GLU A 274 -11.31 -11.27 -36.06
C GLU A 274 -12.23 -10.28 -36.79
N THR A 275 -11.88 -8.99 -36.83
CA THR A 275 -11.82 -8.21 -38.08
C THR A 275 -11.03 -6.91 -37.84
N GLY A 276 -9.82 -6.82 -38.39
CA GLY A 276 -8.97 -5.64 -38.25
C GLY A 276 -7.54 -5.91 -38.71
N THR A 277 -7.39 -6.07 -40.02
CA THR A 277 -6.13 -6.26 -40.75
C THR A 277 -5.00 -5.32 -40.31
N ALA A 278 -3.90 -5.91 -39.84
CA ALA A 278 -2.57 -5.31 -39.94
C ALA A 278 -1.54 -6.43 -40.17
N ILE A 279 -1.26 -6.70 -41.45
CA ILE A 279 -0.11 -7.49 -41.89
C ILE A 279 1.14 -6.62 -41.72
N GLY A 280 2.16 -7.15 -41.03
CA GLY A 280 3.49 -6.57 -40.94
C GLY A 280 4.43 -7.51 -40.17
N GLN A 281 5.48 -7.97 -40.85
CA GLN A 281 6.27 -9.17 -40.58
C GLN A 281 7.34 -9.05 -39.47
N ASN A 282 7.80 -10.23 -39.04
CA ASN A 282 9.04 -10.60 -38.33
C ASN A 282 8.97 -10.75 -36.80
N GLY A 283 9.31 -11.97 -36.38
CA GLY A 283 9.04 -12.52 -35.06
C GLY A 283 10.03 -12.13 -33.97
N VAL A 284 9.47 -11.63 -32.87
CA VAL A 284 9.82 -11.90 -31.46
C VAL A 284 8.48 -11.72 -30.72
N PRO A 285 8.07 -12.57 -29.76
CA PRO A 285 6.89 -12.27 -28.97
C PRO A 285 7.18 -11.02 -28.13
N ALA A 286 6.65 -9.88 -28.53
CA ALA A 286 6.69 -8.67 -27.71
C ALA A 286 5.87 -8.93 -26.43
N PRO A 287 6.36 -8.54 -25.24
CA PRO A 287 5.55 -8.64 -24.04
C PRO A 287 4.28 -7.82 -24.29
N SER A 288 3.14 -8.45 -24.03
CA SER A 288 1.80 -7.89 -24.17
C SER A 288 1.79 -6.44 -23.69
N ARG A 289 1.66 -5.49 -24.63
CA ARG A 289 1.38 -4.09 -24.29
C ARG A 289 0.00 -4.08 -23.64
N ILE A 290 -0.05 -4.23 -22.33
CA ILE A 290 -1.24 -3.95 -21.55
C ILE A 290 -1.57 -2.48 -21.84
N ASN A 291 -2.70 -2.22 -22.49
CA ASN A 291 -3.17 -0.86 -22.72
C ASN A 291 -3.49 -0.23 -21.37
N TYR A 292 -2.53 0.48 -20.78
CA TYR A 292 -2.69 1.23 -19.52
C TYR A 292 -3.79 2.28 -19.59
N SER A 293 -4.26 2.62 -20.80
CA SER A 293 -5.39 3.50 -21.08
C SER A 293 -6.77 2.91 -20.75
N GLN A 294 -6.89 1.66 -20.29
CA GLN A 294 -8.17 1.05 -19.95
C GLN A 294 -8.65 1.34 -18.51
N ASP A 295 -7.87 2.01 -17.67
CA ASP A 295 -8.31 2.41 -16.31
C ASP A 295 -9.03 3.78 -16.34
N ILE A 296 -9.83 4.04 -17.39
CA ILE A 296 -10.73 5.19 -17.42
C ILE A 296 -11.73 4.98 -16.29
N SER A 297 -11.66 5.83 -15.27
CA SER A 297 -12.64 5.87 -14.20
C SER A 297 -13.98 6.26 -14.82
N ASP A 298 -15.00 5.44 -14.62
CA ASP A 298 -16.36 5.79 -15.01
C ASP A 298 -16.74 7.06 -14.24
N PRO A 299 -16.98 8.21 -14.91
CA PRO A 299 -17.30 9.46 -14.26
C PRO A 299 -18.63 9.41 -13.49
N MET A 300 -19.44 8.36 -13.69
CA MET A 300 -20.69 8.14 -12.96
C MET A 300 -20.51 7.41 -11.64
N LEU A 301 -19.35 6.79 -11.40
CA LEU A 301 -19.05 6.21 -10.11
C LEU A 301 -18.69 7.31 -9.09
N PRO A 302 -19.13 7.18 -7.83
CA PRO A 302 -18.69 8.06 -6.75
C PRO A 302 -17.16 8.04 -6.61
N PRO A 303 -16.54 9.12 -6.09
CA PRO A 303 -15.12 9.09 -5.76
C PRO A 303 -14.85 8.05 -4.67
N ASN A 304 -13.65 7.47 -4.69
CA ASN A 304 -13.16 6.62 -3.60
C ASN A 304 -13.13 7.40 -2.28
N PRO A 305 -13.49 6.78 -1.13
CA PRO A 305 -13.20 7.38 0.16
C PRO A 305 -11.68 7.44 0.38
N ARG A 306 -11.22 8.53 1.00
CA ARG A 306 -9.81 8.71 1.40
C ARG A 306 -9.48 7.73 2.51
N LYS A 307 -8.35 7.03 2.41
CA LYS A 307 -7.99 5.93 3.33
C LYS A 307 -6.71 6.25 4.10
N ALA A 308 -6.79 6.31 5.42
CA ALA A 308 -5.64 6.39 6.31
C ALA A 308 -5.34 4.99 6.86
N VAL A 309 -4.29 4.35 6.37
CA VAL A 309 -3.84 3.03 6.85
C VAL A 309 -2.78 3.24 7.93
N LEU A 310 -3.04 2.74 9.14
CA LEU A 310 -2.18 2.92 10.29
C LEU A 310 -1.83 1.56 10.93
N TYR A 311 -0.55 1.20 10.89
CA TYR A 311 -0.07 -0.01 11.57
C TYR A 311 0.43 0.32 12.97
N ARG A 312 -0.28 -0.19 13.98
CA ARG A 312 0.00 -0.02 15.42
C ARG A 312 0.33 1.43 15.81
N PRO A 313 -0.51 2.42 15.44
CA PRO A 313 -0.23 3.80 15.78
C PRO A 313 -0.27 4.00 17.30
N SER A 314 0.49 4.96 17.82
CA SER A 314 0.29 5.42 19.20
C SER A 314 -1.14 5.98 19.34
N VAL A 315 -1.69 5.97 20.56
CA VAL A 315 -3.01 6.56 20.83
C VAL A 315 -3.05 8.03 20.41
N THR A 316 -1.97 8.77 20.69
CA THR A 316 -1.85 10.18 20.28
C THR A 316 -1.85 10.35 18.76
N HIS A 317 -1.18 9.47 18.02
CA HIS A 317 -1.17 9.50 16.56
C HIS A 317 -2.55 9.19 15.99
N PHE A 318 -3.22 8.15 16.52
CA PHE A 318 -4.58 7.79 16.12
C PHE A 318 -5.58 8.94 16.35
N ILE A 319 -5.57 9.53 17.56
CA ILE A 319 -6.45 10.66 17.89
C ILE A 319 -6.17 11.87 17.00
N ALA A 320 -4.89 12.18 16.72
CA ALA A 320 -4.54 13.29 15.85
C ALA A 320 -5.09 13.11 14.43
N VAL A 321 -4.98 11.90 13.86
CA VAL A 321 -5.53 11.57 12.54
C VAL A 321 -7.06 11.62 12.57
N LEU A 322 -7.70 11.03 13.57
CA LEU A 322 -9.14 11.04 13.74
C LEU A 322 -9.69 12.47 13.85
N ALA A 323 -9.11 13.30 14.72
CA ALA A 323 -9.50 14.69 14.91
C ALA A 323 -9.40 15.50 13.62
N THR A 324 -8.27 15.36 12.90
CA THR A 324 -8.07 16.03 11.60
C THR A 324 -9.15 15.65 10.60
N ILE A 325 -9.49 14.35 10.53
CA ILE A 325 -10.55 13.88 9.62
C ILE A 325 -11.90 14.44 10.02
N CYS A 326 -12.24 14.43 11.31
CA CYS A 326 -13.51 14.96 11.81
C CYS A 326 -13.66 16.48 11.55
N GLU A 327 -12.59 17.25 11.65
CA GLU A 327 -12.59 18.70 11.36
C GLU A 327 -12.77 18.99 9.86
N GLU A 328 -12.23 18.13 8.99
CA GLU A 328 -12.32 18.27 7.53
C GLU A 328 -13.57 17.59 6.93
N LEU A 329 -14.31 16.79 7.70
CA LEU A 329 -15.44 16.01 7.21
C LEU A 329 -16.61 16.94 6.83
N PRO A 330 -17.13 16.87 5.59
CA PRO A 330 -18.25 17.71 5.20
C PRO A 330 -19.55 17.28 5.90
N PRO A 331 -20.60 18.12 5.93
CA PRO A 331 -21.88 17.79 6.61
C PRO A 331 -22.62 16.56 6.07
N ASP A 332 -22.33 16.14 4.85
CA ASP A 332 -22.82 14.91 4.19
C ASP A 332 -21.85 13.73 4.33
N GLY A 333 -20.70 13.92 4.98
CA GLY A 333 -19.62 12.94 5.06
C GLY A 333 -19.82 11.91 6.16
N LEU A 334 -19.48 10.66 5.84
CA LEU A 334 -19.30 9.57 6.78
C LEU A 334 -17.83 9.19 6.88
N LEU A 335 -17.41 8.88 8.10
CA LEU A 335 -16.12 8.31 8.43
C LEU A 335 -16.30 6.84 8.82
N LEU A 336 -15.62 5.94 8.13
CA LEU A 336 -15.48 4.55 8.56
C LEU A 336 -14.24 4.39 9.45
N VAL A 337 -14.40 3.81 10.64
CA VAL A 337 -13.27 3.42 11.48
C VAL A 337 -13.22 1.90 11.56
N TYR A 338 -12.18 1.31 10.98
CA TYR A 338 -11.89 -0.11 11.07
C TYR A 338 -10.72 -0.33 12.03
N LEU A 339 -10.94 -1.11 13.08
CA LEU A 339 -9.93 -1.47 14.08
C LEU A 339 -9.80 -2.99 14.14
N SER A 340 -8.64 -3.51 13.75
CA SER A 340 -8.25 -4.88 14.05
C SER A 340 -7.44 -4.93 15.34
N ALA A 341 -7.89 -5.72 16.31
CA ALA A 341 -7.23 -5.88 17.60
C ALA A 341 -7.53 -7.26 18.19
N SER A 342 -6.68 -7.71 19.11
CA SER A 342 -6.98 -8.90 19.89
C SER A 342 -8.10 -8.59 20.89
N GLY A 343 -9.18 -9.37 20.87
CA GLY A 343 -10.17 -9.35 21.94
C GLY A 343 -9.58 -9.99 23.20
N SER A 344 -9.79 -9.38 24.36
CA SER A 344 -9.64 -10.10 25.63
C SER A 344 -10.94 -10.88 25.84
N GLY A 345 -10.89 -12.19 25.57
CA GLY A 345 -11.93 -13.08 26.05
C GLY A 345 -11.86 -13.08 27.57
N ALA A 346 -12.76 -12.36 28.24
CA ALA A 346 -13.08 -12.74 29.60
C ALA A 346 -13.60 -14.18 29.48
N ASN A 347 -12.86 -15.14 30.04
CA ASN A 347 -13.32 -16.51 30.17
C ASN A 347 -14.75 -16.46 30.69
N THR A 348 -15.72 -16.76 29.83
CA THR A 348 -17.09 -17.06 30.25
C THR A 348 -17.00 -18.42 30.95
N ALA A 349 -16.47 -18.41 32.18
CA ALA A 349 -16.66 -19.49 33.11
C ALA A 349 -18.18 -19.65 33.24
N SER A 350 -18.63 -20.84 32.89
CA SER A 350 -19.98 -21.33 33.09
C SER A 350 -20.57 -20.81 34.40
N SER A 351 -21.73 -20.17 34.31
CA SER A 351 -22.62 -20.01 35.46
C SER A 351 -24.05 -20.38 35.04
N PRO A 352 -24.81 -21.02 35.94
CA PRO A 352 -25.93 -21.86 35.56
C PRO A 352 -27.23 -21.05 35.46
N SER A 353 -28.08 -21.50 34.54
CA SER A 353 -29.55 -21.46 34.56
C SER A 353 -30.24 -20.48 35.51
N HIS A 354 -31.00 -19.53 34.96
CA HIS A 354 -32.45 -19.44 35.19
C HIS A 354 -33.15 -18.71 34.02
N ALA A 355 -34.33 -19.25 33.68
CA ALA A 355 -35.20 -19.03 32.53
C ALA A 355 -35.86 -17.63 32.46
N GLY A 356 -36.45 -17.16 31.35
CA GLY A 356 -36.66 -17.78 30.04
C GLY A 356 -37.52 -16.94 29.06
N ILE A 357 -37.87 -17.61 27.93
CA ILE A 357 -38.97 -17.36 26.96
C ILE A 357 -38.73 -16.16 26.01
N SER A 358 -38.74 -16.25 24.66
CA SER A 358 -39.43 -17.13 23.71
C SER A 358 -38.60 -17.40 22.44
N ALA A 359 -38.79 -18.60 21.90
CA ALA A 359 -38.21 -19.13 20.66
C ALA A 359 -38.89 -18.58 19.38
N GLY A 360 -38.18 -18.70 18.26
CA GLY A 360 -38.69 -18.53 16.90
C GLY A 360 -37.67 -19.01 15.86
N ASN A 361 -37.75 -20.29 15.50
CA ASN A 361 -36.88 -21.07 14.62
C ASN A 361 -36.57 -20.46 13.24
N SER A 362 -35.35 -20.69 12.75
CA SER A 362 -35.10 -21.19 11.38
C SER A 362 -33.67 -21.73 11.24
N GLU A 363 -33.45 -22.97 11.69
CA GLU A 363 -32.39 -23.82 11.15
C GLU A 363 -32.98 -24.66 10.02
N ASN A 364 -32.37 -24.62 8.83
CA ASN A 364 -32.08 -25.82 8.03
C ASN A 364 -31.24 -25.50 6.79
N LEU A 365 -30.42 -26.49 6.42
CA LEU A 365 -29.49 -26.59 5.27
C LEU A 365 -28.12 -25.97 5.58
N ILE A 366 -27.01 -26.72 5.74
CA ILE A 366 -26.55 -27.89 5.00
C ILE A 366 -25.68 -28.77 5.92
N LYS A 367 -26.04 -30.05 6.04
CA LYS A 367 -25.17 -31.14 6.51
C LYS A 367 -24.42 -31.75 5.31
N SER A 368 -23.30 -32.37 5.66
CA SER A 368 -22.49 -33.37 4.94
C SER A 368 -21.53 -32.88 3.86
N PHE A 369 -20.23 -32.93 4.17
CA PHE A 369 -19.39 -34.06 3.76
C PHE A 369 -18.44 -34.44 4.92
N GLN A 370 -18.55 -35.68 5.38
CA GLN A 370 -17.67 -36.35 6.35
C GLN A 370 -16.61 -37.18 5.60
N SER A 371 -15.40 -37.29 6.18
CA SER A 371 -14.57 -38.50 6.38
C SER A 371 -13.08 -38.10 6.43
N GLN A 372 -12.17 -38.59 7.30
CA GLN A 372 -12.18 -39.64 8.32
C GLN A 372 -10.89 -39.51 9.19
N SER A 373 -11.03 -39.77 10.49
CA SER A 373 -10.11 -40.40 11.48
C SER A 373 -8.58 -40.40 11.30
N ILE A 374 -7.83 -40.10 12.37
CA ILE A 374 -7.27 -41.08 13.34
C ILE A 374 -6.57 -40.32 14.48
N SER A 375 -6.85 -40.77 15.70
CA SER A 375 -6.28 -40.35 16.99
C SER A 375 -4.84 -40.84 17.19
N SER A 376 -4.03 -40.05 17.92
CA SER A 376 -2.96 -40.58 18.75
C SER A 376 -2.65 -39.60 19.89
N ASP A 377 -2.87 -40.07 21.12
CA ASP A 377 -2.51 -39.43 22.37
C ASP A 377 -1.00 -39.17 22.49
N ALA A 378 -0.65 -38.04 23.10
CA ALA A 378 0.60 -37.89 23.84
C ALA A 378 0.40 -36.91 25.01
N THR A 379 0.32 -37.48 26.20
CA THR A 379 0.33 -36.88 27.52
C THR A 379 1.68 -36.21 27.82
N SER A 380 1.68 -35.01 28.43
CA SER A 380 2.42 -34.71 29.67
C SER A 380 2.55 -33.20 29.98
N PRO A 381 2.77 -32.81 31.26
CA PRO A 381 2.08 -31.67 31.86
C PRO A 381 2.94 -30.40 32.00
N CYS A 382 2.29 -29.23 31.91
CA CYS A 382 2.90 -27.95 32.29
C CYS A 382 2.70 -27.71 33.79
N TYR A 383 3.82 -27.64 34.51
CA TYR A 383 3.89 -27.22 35.90
C TYR A 383 3.53 -25.74 36.04
N SER A 384 2.58 -25.47 36.92
CA SER A 384 2.20 -24.16 37.43
C SER A 384 3.20 -23.66 38.48
N THR A 385 3.64 -22.41 38.35
CA THR A 385 4.28 -21.68 39.45
C THR A 385 3.66 -20.29 39.56
N ASN A 386 2.84 -20.09 40.59
CA ASN A 386 2.41 -18.78 41.06
C ASN A 386 3.57 -18.07 41.75
N PRO A 387 3.53 -16.73 41.80
CA PRO A 387 3.67 -16.08 43.09
C PRO A 387 2.59 -15.00 43.33
N SER A 388 1.87 -15.18 44.42
CA SER A 388 1.30 -14.17 45.32
C SER A 388 2.33 -13.06 45.65
N TYR A 389 2.04 -11.81 45.99
CA TYR A 389 0.90 -11.13 46.63
C TYR A 389 1.18 -9.61 46.48
N GLU A 390 0.19 -8.76 46.20
CA GLU A 390 -0.07 -7.53 46.98
C GLU A 390 -1.36 -6.86 46.50
N GLN A 391 -2.37 -6.92 47.36
CA GLN A 391 -3.65 -6.24 47.23
C GLN A 391 -3.49 -4.75 47.54
N SER A 392 -3.78 -3.88 46.57
CA SER A 392 -4.28 -2.54 46.89
C SER A 392 -5.77 -2.52 46.58
N LYS A 393 -6.57 -2.37 47.64
CA LYS A 393 -8.01 -2.17 47.60
C LYS A 393 -8.32 -0.82 46.95
N GLY A 394 -9.03 -0.82 45.84
CA GLY A 394 -9.58 0.39 45.23
C GLY A 394 -10.75 0.07 44.30
N GLY A 395 -11.98 0.29 44.78
CA GLY A 395 -13.20 0.51 44.00
C GLY A 395 -13.53 -0.49 42.87
N HIS A 396 -14.27 -1.55 43.19
CA HIS A 396 -14.96 -2.35 42.18
C HIS A 396 -16.04 -1.51 41.47
N ILE A 397 -15.76 -1.08 40.23
CA ILE A 397 -16.80 -0.84 39.24
C ILE A 397 -16.72 -1.98 38.23
N ARG A 398 -17.65 -2.93 38.36
CA ARG A 398 -17.76 -4.10 37.49
C ARG A 398 -18.37 -3.64 36.15
N PHE A 399 -17.53 -3.23 35.20
CA PHE A 399 -17.97 -3.07 33.82
C PHE A 399 -17.97 -4.43 33.13
N HIS A 400 -19.16 -5.02 32.98
CA HIS A 400 -19.40 -6.11 32.03
C HIS A 400 -19.44 -5.52 30.61
N THR A 401 -18.28 -5.21 30.04
CA THR A 401 -18.16 -4.82 28.63
C THR A 401 -16.88 -5.41 28.08
N GLY A 402 -16.97 -6.25 27.05
CA GLY A 402 -15.78 -6.67 26.29
C GLY A 402 -15.04 -5.43 25.81
N SER A 403 -13.78 -5.28 26.20
CA SER A 403 -12.99 -4.08 25.89
C SER A 403 -11.94 -4.39 24.81
N LEU A 404 -11.85 -3.49 23.83
CA LEU A 404 -10.82 -3.55 22.81
C LEU A 404 -9.50 -3.01 23.42
N HIS A 405 -8.42 -3.78 23.31
CA HIS A 405 -7.12 -3.37 23.85
C HIS A 405 -6.32 -2.65 22.75
N ILE A 406 -6.06 -1.35 22.97
CA ILE A 406 -5.39 -0.47 22.02
C ILE A 406 -4.07 0.01 22.64
N GLY A 407 -2.93 -0.24 21.99
CA GLY A 407 -1.64 0.28 22.44
C GLY A 407 -0.42 -0.41 21.83
N SER A 408 0.63 0.36 21.58
CA SER A 408 1.98 -0.17 21.39
C SER A 408 2.51 -0.60 22.76
N ARG A 409 2.92 -1.85 22.93
CA ARG A 409 3.47 -2.35 24.20
C ARG A 409 4.70 -1.52 24.62
N GLY A 410 4.49 -0.55 25.49
CA GLY A 410 5.50 0.09 26.32
C GLY A 410 5.03 -0.04 27.77
N ASN A 411 5.95 -0.28 28.69
CA ASN A 411 5.70 -0.59 30.11
C ASN A 411 5.07 0.56 30.94
N GLY A 412 4.30 1.46 30.33
CA GLY A 412 3.63 2.56 31.01
C GLY A 412 2.26 2.83 30.40
N GLY A 413 1.21 2.59 31.21
CA GLY A 413 -0.16 3.04 30.94
C GLY A 413 -0.95 2.18 29.95
N ILE A 414 -1.87 1.37 30.45
CA ILE A 414 -2.96 0.81 29.65
C ILE A 414 -3.92 1.96 29.36
N ILE A 415 -3.90 2.50 28.14
CA ILE A 415 -4.93 3.44 27.70
C ILE A 415 -6.08 2.62 27.13
N GLN A 416 -7.09 2.41 27.96
CA GLN A 416 -8.32 1.76 27.55
C GLN A 416 -9.20 2.83 26.89
N LEU A 417 -9.30 2.79 25.57
CA LEU A 417 -10.27 3.59 24.83
C LEU A 417 -11.61 2.84 24.92
N ILE A 418 -12.47 3.31 25.82
CA ILE A 418 -13.87 2.89 25.84
C ILE A 418 -14.57 3.74 24.77
N LEU A 419 -15.00 3.08 23.69
CA LEU A 419 -15.86 3.69 22.67
C LEU A 419 -17.32 3.67 23.12
#